data_AF-Q9AFF7-F1
#
_entry.id   AF-Q9AFF7-F1
#
_cell.length_a   1.000
_cell.length_b   1.000
_cell.length_c   1.000
_cell.angle_alpha   90.00
_cell.angle_beta   90.00
_cell.angle_gamma   90.00
#
_symmetry.space_group_name_H-M   'P 1'
#
loop_
_entity.id
_entity.type
_entity.pdbx_description
1 polymer ?
#
loop_
_entity_poly.entity_id
_entity_poly.type
_entity_poly.pdbx_seq_one_letter_code
_entity_poly.pdbx_strand_id
1 'polypeptide(L)'
;MGKLLLILGSAIALPSFAAAGGDLDISDTVGVSFWLVTAGMLAATVFFFVERDQVSAKWKTSLTVSGLITGIAFWHYLYMRGVWIDTGDTPTVFRYIDWLLTVPLQVVEFYLILAACTSVAASLFKKLLAGSLVMLGAGFAGEAGLAPVLPAFIIGMAGWLYMIYELYMGEGKAAVSTASPAVNSAYNAMMMIIVVGWAIYPAGYAAGYLMGGEGVYASNLNLIYNLADFVNKILFGLIIWNVAVKESSNA
;
A
#
# COMPACT_ATOMS: atom_id res chain seq x y z
N MET A 1 34.64 -0.25 -8.00
CA MET A 1 35.23 0.89 -7.25
C MET A 1 34.41 2.13 -7.56
N GLY A 2 33.62 2.63 -6.60
CA GLY A 2 32.94 3.94 -6.68
C GLY A 2 31.44 3.91 -6.99
N LYS A 3 30.62 3.80 -5.93
CA LYS A 3 29.34 4.54 -5.67
C LYS A 3 28.52 3.82 -4.57
N LEU A 4 29.07 3.77 -3.35
CA LEU A 4 28.29 3.46 -2.15
C LEU A 4 28.80 4.37 -1.03
N LEU A 5 28.36 5.62 -1.03
CA LEU A 5 28.62 6.59 0.03
C LEU A 5 27.62 7.74 -0.12
N LEU A 6 27.07 8.18 1.02
CA LEU A 6 26.12 9.29 1.23
C LEU A 6 24.66 8.84 1.04
N ILE A 7 23.75 8.85 2.02
CA ILE A 7 23.61 9.73 3.20
C ILE A 7 22.88 8.94 4.30
N LEU A 8 23.60 8.55 5.35
CA LEU A 8 23.06 8.22 6.68
C LEU A 8 23.52 9.37 7.58
N GLY A 9 22.72 10.43 7.65
CA GLY A 9 23.14 11.67 8.31
C GLY A 9 22.04 12.71 8.51
N SER A 10 20.76 12.33 8.41
CA SER A 10 19.67 13.14 8.97
C SER A 10 19.39 12.65 10.38
N ALA A 11 19.56 13.52 11.36
CA ALA A 11 19.02 13.35 12.70
C ALA A 11 17.50 13.22 12.55
N ILE A 12 17.01 11.99 12.43
CA ILE A 12 15.60 11.68 12.50
C ILE A 12 15.20 12.02 13.94
N ALA A 13 14.27 12.96 14.09
CA ALA A 13 13.47 13.05 15.31
C ALA A 13 12.70 11.73 15.41
N LEU A 14 13.33 10.72 16.00
CA LEU A 14 12.68 9.47 16.32
C LEU A 14 11.65 9.81 17.37
N PRO A 15 10.35 9.61 17.12
CA PRO A 15 9.39 9.77 18.18
C PRO A 15 9.76 8.79 19.30
N SER A 16 9.80 9.28 20.53
CA SER A 16 10.39 8.63 21.71
C SER A 16 9.56 7.46 22.25
N PHE A 17 8.92 6.68 21.37
CA PHE A 17 8.05 5.55 21.73
C PHE A 17 8.82 4.38 22.37
N ALA A 18 10.14 4.31 22.21
CA ALA A 18 10.98 3.33 22.89
C ALA A 18 11.46 3.78 24.28
N ALA A 19 11.21 5.04 24.67
CA ALA A 19 11.77 5.63 25.89
C ALA A 19 10.88 5.43 27.14
N ALA A 20 9.68 4.87 27.00
CA ALA A 20 8.78 4.59 28.13
C ALA A 20 9.04 3.23 28.78
N GLY A 21 10.30 2.95 29.16
CA GLY A 21 10.71 2.10 30.31
C GLY A 21 10.20 0.65 30.50
N GLY A 22 9.39 0.07 29.61
CA GLY A 22 8.84 -1.30 29.74
C GLY A 22 8.95 -2.12 28.45
N ASP A 23 8.88 -3.44 28.58
CA ASP A 23 8.81 -4.37 27.44
C ASP A 23 7.45 -4.24 26.71
N LEU A 24 7.37 -4.73 25.48
CA LEU A 24 6.12 -4.77 24.72
C LEU A 24 5.06 -5.60 25.47
N ASP A 25 3.87 -5.05 25.68
CA ASP A 25 2.76 -5.80 26.24
C ASP A 25 2.21 -6.79 25.20
N ILE A 26 2.47 -8.09 25.42
CA ILE A 26 2.01 -9.16 24.53
C ILE A 26 0.49 -9.32 24.51
N SER A 27 -0.23 -8.79 25.51
CA SER A 27 -1.70 -8.82 25.56
C SER A 27 -2.33 -7.79 24.61
N ASP A 28 -1.63 -6.68 24.30
CA ASP A 28 -2.02 -5.72 23.26
C ASP A 28 -1.59 -6.20 21.88
N THR A 29 -2.33 -7.18 21.36
CA THR A 29 -2.06 -7.78 20.04
C THR A 29 -2.09 -6.77 18.88
N VAL A 30 -2.91 -5.72 18.98
CA VAL A 30 -2.98 -4.64 17.96
C VAL A 30 -1.72 -3.78 18.03
N GLY A 31 -1.28 -3.42 19.23
CA GLY A 31 0.00 -2.75 19.45
C GLY A 31 1.16 -3.56 18.89
N VAL A 32 1.25 -4.85 19.23
CA VAL A 32 2.28 -5.76 18.68
C VAL A 32 2.21 -5.80 17.14
N SER A 33 1.02 -5.86 16.56
CA SER A 33 0.82 -5.80 15.11
C SER A 33 1.37 -4.50 14.50
N PHE A 34 1.07 -3.34 15.09
CA PHE A 34 1.64 -2.07 14.66
C PHE A 34 3.18 -2.08 14.71
N TRP A 35 3.78 -2.65 15.75
CA TRP A 35 5.24 -2.77 15.86
C TRP A 35 5.83 -3.58 14.70
N LEU A 36 5.26 -4.76 14.44
CA LEU A 36 5.70 -5.67 13.38
C LEU A 36 5.63 -4.99 12.01
N VAL A 37 4.52 -4.32 11.69
CA VAL A 37 4.38 -3.65 10.40
C VAL A 37 5.29 -2.43 10.29
N THR A 38 5.46 -1.65 11.37
CA THR A 38 6.42 -0.52 11.39
C THR A 38 7.83 -0.99 11.02
N ALA A 39 8.33 -2.04 11.67
CA ALA A 39 9.63 -2.62 11.38
C ALA A 39 9.72 -3.20 9.95
N GLY A 40 8.67 -3.90 9.50
CA GLY A 40 8.57 -4.43 8.15
C GLY A 40 8.66 -3.34 7.07
N MET A 41 7.96 -2.21 7.25
CA MET A 41 8.00 -1.07 6.33
C MET A 41 9.39 -0.44 6.27
N LEU A 42 10.05 -0.26 7.42
CA LEU A 42 11.43 0.27 7.45
C LEU A 42 12.40 -0.66 6.71
N ALA A 43 12.36 -1.97 7.00
CA ALA A 43 13.21 -2.95 6.36
C ALA A 43 12.99 -3.00 4.84
N ALA A 44 11.72 -3.00 4.40
CA ALA A 44 11.36 -2.97 2.99
C ALA A 44 11.80 -1.68 2.29
N THR A 45 11.68 -0.53 2.97
CA THR A 45 12.17 0.77 2.46
C THR A 45 13.64 0.70 2.12
N VAL A 46 14.47 0.26 3.07
CA VAL A 46 15.92 0.12 2.87
C VAL A 46 16.21 -0.88 1.75
N PHE A 47 15.55 -2.04 1.77
CA PHE A 47 15.69 -3.07 0.76
C PHE A 47 15.44 -2.53 -0.66
N PHE A 48 14.28 -1.89 -0.89
CA PHE A 48 13.93 -1.40 -2.22
C PHE A 48 14.87 -0.30 -2.73
N PHE A 49 15.42 0.56 -1.85
CA PHE A 49 16.38 1.57 -2.28
C PHE A 49 17.76 1.00 -2.58
N VAL A 50 18.23 0.04 -1.76
CA VAL A 50 19.54 -0.62 -1.94
C VAL A 50 19.53 -1.49 -3.19
N GLU A 51 18.51 -2.30 -3.39
CA GLU A 51 18.39 -3.24 -4.52
C GLU A 51 18.19 -2.56 -5.89
N ARG A 52 18.15 -1.23 -5.95
CA ARG A 52 18.13 -0.48 -7.22
C ARG A 52 19.40 -0.69 -8.06
N ASP A 53 20.50 -1.11 -7.43
CA ASP A 53 21.73 -1.46 -8.13
C ASP A 53 21.68 -2.84 -8.81
N GLN A 54 20.74 -3.71 -8.44
CA GLN A 54 20.51 -5.04 -9.02
C GLN A 54 19.56 -5.05 -10.23
N VAL A 55 18.98 -3.90 -10.59
CA VAL A 55 18.01 -3.80 -11.69
C VAL A 55 18.48 -2.81 -12.77
N SER A 56 18.07 -3.05 -14.02
CA SER A 56 18.36 -2.20 -15.17
C SER A 56 17.70 -0.82 -15.03
N ALA A 57 18.10 0.15 -15.84
CA ALA A 57 17.56 1.52 -15.78
C ALA A 57 16.03 1.56 -15.94
N LYS A 58 15.46 0.58 -16.65
CA LYS A 58 14.02 0.41 -16.88
C LYS A 58 13.21 0.25 -15.59
N TRP A 59 13.77 -0.41 -14.57
CA TRP A 59 13.06 -0.76 -13.33
C TRP A 59 13.48 0.06 -12.11
N LYS A 60 14.55 0.86 -12.23
CA LYS A 60 15.05 1.67 -11.10
C LYS A 60 14.00 2.61 -10.52
N THR A 61 13.12 3.16 -11.36
CA THR A 61 12.03 4.06 -10.91
C THR A 61 10.96 3.30 -10.13
N SER A 62 10.58 2.10 -10.59
CA SER A 62 9.63 1.23 -9.89
C SER A 62 10.07 0.86 -8.48
N LEU A 63 11.36 0.55 -8.30
CA LEU A 63 11.93 0.31 -6.97
C LEU A 63 11.98 1.60 -6.13
N THR A 64 12.28 2.76 -6.74
CA THR A 64 12.18 4.05 -6.04
C THR A 64 10.77 4.27 -5.50
N VAL A 65 9.73 4.05 -6.32
CA VAL A 65 8.33 4.23 -5.92
C VAL A 65 7.93 3.23 -4.83
N SER A 66 8.36 1.96 -4.93
CA SER A 66 8.15 0.96 -3.88
C SER A 66 8.82 1.34 -2.56
N GLY A 67 10.03 1.89 -2.61
CA GLY A 67 10.74 2.46 -1.45
C GLY A 67 10.02 3.67 -0.86
N LEU A 68 9.44 4.55 -1.69
CA LEU A 68 8.65 5.69 -1.22
C LEU A 68 7.35 5.24 -0.53
N ILE A 69 6.63 4.27 -1.10
CA ILE A 69 5.40 3.73 -0.51
C ILE A 69 5.68 3.18 0.90
N THR A 70 6.71 2.34 1.03
CA THR A 70 7.09 1.74 2.31
C THR A 70 7.68 2.78 3.27
N GLY A 71 8.42 3.77 2.77
CA GLY A 71 8.98 4.84 3.60
C GLY A 71 7.92 5.78 4.17
N ILE A 72 6.94 6.20 3.35
CA ILE A 72 5.79 6.99 3.80
C ILE A 72 4.99 6.19 4.83
N ALA A 73 4.72 4.91 4.54
CA ALA A 73 4.00 4.03 5.46
C ALA A 73 4.73 3.89 6.80
N PHE A 74 6.05 3.69 6.80
CA PHE A 74 6.84 3.63 8.04
C PHE A 74 6.59 4.83 8.96
N TRP A 75 6.63 6.05 8.42
CA TRP A 75 6.38 7.25 9.21
C TRP A 75 4.95 7.31 9.74
N HIS A 76 3.95 7.00 8.93
CA HIS A 76 2.56 6.99 9.38
C HIS A 76 2.32 5.90 10.44
N TYR A 77 2.94 4.73 10.29
CA TYR A 77 2.86 3.64 11.26
C TYR A 77 3.44 4.00 12.62
N LEU A 78 4.50 4.82 12.68
CA LEU A 78 4.99 5.36 13.95
C LEU A 78 3.91 6.18 14.68
N TYR A 79 3.23 7.08 13.97
CA TYR A 79 2.15 7.88 14.57
C TYR A 79 0.90 7.06 14.88
N MET A 80 0.49 6.16 13.99
CA MET A 80 -0.65 5.26 14.21
C MET A 80 -0.45 4.39 15.44
N ARG A 81 0.76 3.82 15.59
CA ARG A 81 1.13 3.08 16.80
C ARG A 81 1.08 3.98 18.03
N GLY A 82 1.63 5.20 17.96
CA GLY A 82 1.60 6.16 19.07
C GLY A 82 0.17 6.44 19.54
N VAL A 83 -0.74 6.77 18.61
CA VAL A 83 -2.16 7.00 18.93
C VAL A 83 -2.79 5.77 19.59
N TRP A 84 -2.59 4.57 19.04
CA TRP A 84 -3.14 3.34 19.61
C TRP A 84 -2.66 3.09 21.04
N ILE A 85 -1.35 3.22 21.27
CA ILE A 85 -0.74 2.97 22.59
C ILE A 85 -1.16 4.04 23.61
N ASP A 86 -1.27 5.30 23.19
CA ASP A 86 -1.53 6.42 24.09
C ASP A 86 -3.02 6.60 24.42
N THR A 87 -3.94 6.25 23.49
CA THR A 87 -5.39 6.51 23.67
C THR A 87 -6.29 5.28 23.50
N GLY A 88 -5.81 4.21 22.86
CA GLY A 88 -6.64 3.06 22.46
C GLY A 88 -7.59 3.34 21.28
N ASP A 89 -7.56 4.54 20.70
CA ASP A 89 -8.39 4.90 19.56
C ASP A 89 -7.84 4.31 18.26
N THR A 90 -8.74 4.02 17.33
CA THR A 90 -8.33 3.71 15.95
C THR A 90 -7.76 4.99 15.30
N PRO A 91 -6.53 4.96 14.76
CA PRO A 91 -5.90 6.13 14.16
C PRO A 91 -6.42 6.38 12.73
N THR A 92 -7.74 6.48 12.56
CA THR A 92 -8.44 6.55 11.26
C THR A 92 -7.88 7.65 10.36
N VAL A 93 -7.68 8.87 10.89
CA VAL A 93 -7.16 9.99 10.08
C VAL A 93 -5.74 9.69 9.58
N PHE A 94 -4.84 9.22 10.45
CA PHE A 94 -3.48 8.86 10.04
C PHE A 94 -3.49 7.74 8.98
N ARG A 95 -4.38 6.75 9.12
CA ARG A 95 -4.52 5.65 8.16
C ARG A 95 -4.95 6.15 6.78
N TYR A 96 -5.98 6.98 6.71
CA TYR A 96 -6.48 7.49 5.42
C TYR A 96 -5.53 8.50 4.78
N ILE A 97 -4.76 9.27 5.57
CA ILE A 97 -3.68 10.12 5.03
C ILE A 97 -2.53 9.28 4.48
N ASP A 98 -2.12 8.19 5.15
CA ASP A 98 -1.16 7.22 4.60
C ASP A 98 -1.64 6.69 3.25
N TRP A 99 -2.89 6.21 3.19
CA TRP A 99 -3.45 5.65 1.96
C TRP A 99 -3.61 6.70 0.86
N LEU A 100 -4.02 7.93 1.20
CA LEU A 100 -4.12 9.01 0.23
C LEU A 100 -2.75 9.36 -0.38
N LEU A 101 -1.65 9.19 0.36
CA LEU A 101 -0.30 9.41 -0.15
C LEU A 101 0.25 8.18 -0.90
N THR A 102 -0.04 6.97 -0.44
CA THR A 102 0.58 5.73 -0.94
C THR A 102 -0.21 5.06 -2.06
N VAL A 103 -1.54 5.12 -2.06
CA VAL A 103 -2.37 4.51 -3.12
C VAL A 103 -2.12 5.17 -4.49
N PRO A 104 -2.04 6.51 -4.62
CA PRO A 104 -1.66 7.12 -5.89
C PRO A 104 -0.28 6.67 -6.39
N LEU A 105 0.68 6.43 -5.49
CA LEU A 105 1.99 5.90 -5.87
C LEU A 105 1.90 4.46 -6.41
N GLN A 106 1.05 3.62 -5.83
CA GLN A 106 0.77 2.29 -6.40
C GLN A 106 0.09 2.39 -7.77
N VAL A 107 -0.81 3.36 -7.96
CA VAL A 107 -1.44 3.60 -9.26
C VAL A 107 -0.43 4.13 -10.30
N VAL A 108 0.54 4.95 -9.89
CA VAL A 108 1.68 5.35 -10.74
C VAL A 108 2.49 4.13 -11.19
N GLU A 109 2.60 3.09 -10.38
CA GLU A 109 3.33 1.87 -10.75
C GLU A 109 2.71 1.15 -11.96
N PHE A 110 1.37 1.10 -12.03
CA PHE A 110 0.66 0.61 -13.23
C PHE A 110 0.98 1.46 -14.45
N TYR A 111 1.04 2.78 -14.29
CA TYR A 111 1.44 3.68 -15.36
C TYR A 111 2.87 3.41 -15.82
N LEU A 112 3.83 3.27 -14.90
CA LEU A 112 5.26 3.05 -15.23
C LEU A 112 5.47 1.75 -16.03
N ILE A 113 4.80 0.67 -15.63
CA ILE A 113 4.93 -0.63 -16.29
C ILE A 113 4.27 -0.63 -17.68
N LEU A 114 3.17 0.12 -17.86
CA LEU A 114 2.43 0.18 -19.13
C LEU A 114 2.93 1.26 -20.08
N ALA A 115 3.56 2.33 -19.59
CA ALA A 115 4.03 3.45 -20.41
C ALA A 115 5.06 3.02 -21.47
N ALA A 116 5.75 1.89 -21.25
CA ALA A 116 6.68 1.32 -22.21
C ALA A 116 6.03 0.55 -23.37
N CYS A 117 4.76 0.14 -23.25
CA CYS A 117 4.11 -0.75 -24.22
C CYS A 117 2.77 -0.25 -24.78
N THR A 118 2.24 0.86 -24.28
CA THR A 118 0.94 1.36 -24.72
C THR A 118 0.79 2.88 -24.69
N SER A 119 -0.07 3.41 -25.56
CA SER A 119 -0.49 4.81 -25.55
C SER A 119 -1.62 5.10 -24.53
N VAL A 120 -2.29 4.06 -24.00
CA VAL A 120 -3.42 4.26 -23.07
C VAL A 120 -3.02 4.36 -21.60
N ALA A 121 -1.72 4.22 -21.27
CA ALA A 121 -1.23 4.24 -19.89
C ALA A 121 -1.70 5.48 -19.10
N ALA A 122 -1.67 6.67 -19.72
CA ALA A 122 -2.10 7.91 -19.06
C ALA A 122 -3.62 7.98 -18.84
N SER A 123 -4.40 7.39 -19.75
CA SER A 123 -5.86 7.32 -19.61
C SER A 123 -6.25 6.35 -18.50
N LEU A 124 -5.66 5.15 -18.51
CA LEU A 124 -5.81 4.17 -17.44
C LEU A 124 -5.39 4.74 -16.08
N PHE A 125 -4.26 5.45 -15.99
CA PHE A 125 -3.83 6.11 -14.76
C PHE A 125 -4.91 7.03 -14.18
N LYS A 126 -5.50 7.91 -15.00
CA LYS A 126 -6.57 8.83 -14.56
C LYS A 126 -7.79 8.09 -14.05
N LYS A 127 -8.18 7.01 -14.73
CA LYS A 127 -9.33 6.17 -14.36
C LYS A 127 -9.08 5.44 -13.04
N LEU A 128 -7.92 4.81 -12.89
CA LEU A 128 -7.52 4.13 -11.66
C LEU A 128 -7.40 5.12 -10.49
N LEU A 129 -6.84 6.31 -10.73
CA LEU A 129 -6.74 7.35 -9.71
C LEU A 129 -8.12 7.82 -9.26
N ALA A 130 -9.02 8.13 -10.21
CA ALA A 130 -10.39 8.51 -9.90
C ALA A 130 -11.14 7.42 -9.11
N GLY A 131 -11.04 6.16 -9.54
CA GLY A 131 -11.61 5.02 -8.82
C GLY A 131 -11.06 4.89 -7.40
N SER A 132 -9.75 5.06 -7.23
CA SER A 132 -9.09 4.98 -5.92
C SER A 132 -9.49 6.12 -4.98
N LEU A 133 -9.69 7.34 -5.49
CA LEU A 133 -10.17 8.47 -4.68
C LEU A 133 -11.63 8.31 -4.25
N VAL A 134 -12.50 7.78 -5.12
CA VAL A 134 -13.87 7.41 -4.74
C VAL A 134 -13.85 6.33 -3.67
N MET A 135 -13.01 5.30 -3.84
CA MET A 135 -12.85 4.20 -2.89
C MET A 135 -12.44 4.71 -1.49
N LEU A 136 -11.35 5.49 -1.42
CA LEU A 136 -10.83 6.01 -0.16
C LEU A 136 -11.74 7.07 0.47
N GLY A 137 -12.29 7.99 -0.34
CA GLY A 137 -13.18 9.03 0.15
C GLY A 137 -14.47 8.47 0.74
N ALA A 138 -15.06 7.46 0.10
CA ALA A 138 -16.24 6.78 0.62
C ALA A 138 -15.93 6.01 1.91
N GLY A 139 -14.84 5.24 1.94
CA GLY A 139 -14.40 4.55 3.16
C GLY A 139 -14.20 5.51 4.32
N PHE A 140 -13.47 6.61 4.10
CA PHE A 140 -13.21 7.62 5.13
C PHE A 140 -14.50 8.24 5.64
N ALA A 141 -15.45 8.57 4.76
CA ALA A 141 -16.73 9.12 5.17
C ALA A 141 -17.51 8.18 6.10
N GLY A 142 -17.42 6.86 5.85
CA GLY A 142 -18.01 5.85 6.73
C GLY A 142 -17.30 5.76 8.09
N GLU A 143 -15.97 5.67 8.11
CA GLU A 143 -15.21 5.49 9.37
C GLU A 143 -15.18 6.76 10.23
N ALA A 144 -15.22 7.95 9.61
CA ALA A 144 -15.22 9.24 10.29
C ALA A 144 -16.63 9.70 10.72
N GLY A 145 -17.67 8.87 10.52
CA GLY A 145 -19.05 9.20 10.90
C GLY A 145 -19.70 10.30 10.05
N LEU A 146 -19.18 10.56 8.85
CA LEU A 146 -19.71 11.56 7.91
C LEU A 146 -20.79 10.99 6.97
N ALA A 147 -20.91 9.67 6.91
CA ALA A 147 -21.94 8.95 6.17
C ALA A 147 -22.27 7.62 6.88
N PRO A 148 -23.47 7.05 6.67
CA PRO A 148 -23.79 5.72 7.19
C PRO A 148 -22.84 4.66 6.61
N VAL A 149 -22.35 3.75 7.46
CA VAL A 149 -21.25 2.81 7.14
C VAL A 149 -21.55 1.88 5.96
N LEU A 150 -22.77 1.37 5.81
CA LEU A 150 -23.12 0.46 4.73
C LEU A 150 -23.18 1.16 3.35
N PRO A 151 -23.90 2.29 3.17
CA PRO A 151 -23.81 3.09 1.94
C PRO A 151 -22.38 3.51 1.59
N ALA A 152 -21.60 3.97 2.57
CA ALA A 152 -20.20 4.32 2.39
C ALA A 152 -19.37 3.13 1.86
N PHE A 153 -19.54 1.95 2.45
CA PHE A 153 -18.92 0.71 2.00
C PHE A 153 -19.29 0.35 0.56
N ILE A 154 -20.58 0.45 0.18
CA ILE A 154 -21.05 0.12 -1.17
C ILE A 154 -20.42 1.06 -2.21
N ILE A 155 -20.36 2.36 -1.94
CA ILE A 155 -19.72 3.34 -2.84
C ILE A 155 -18.21 3.07 -2.92
N GLY A 156 -17.57 2.74 -1.78
CA GLY A 156 -16.16 2.35 -1.74
C GLY A 156 -15.86 1.12 -2.61
N MET A 157 -16.69 0.08 -2.48
CA MET A 157 -16.64 -1.13 -3.31
C MET A 157 -16.88 -0.82 -4.78
N ALA A 158 -17.78 0.11 -5.13
CA ALA A 158 -17.99 0.52 -6.52
C ALA A 158 -16.74 1.17 -7.12
N GLY A 159 -16.04 2.03 -6.36
CA GLY A 159 -14.75 2.60 -6.77
C GLY A 159 -13.68 1.54 -7.00
N TRP A 160 -13.55 0.57 -6.10
CA TRP A 160 -12.60 -0.54 -6.22
C TRP A 160 -12.92 -1.47 -7.40
N LEU A 161 -14.19 -1.88 -7.55
CA LEU A 161 -14.64 -2.73 -8.65
C LEU A 161 -14.49 -2.03 -10.00
N TYR A 162 -14.65 -0.71 -10.07
CA TYR A 162 -14.35 0.06 -11.27
C TYR A 162 -12.87 -0.04 -11.66
N MET A 163 -11.95 0.04 -10.70
CA MET A 163 -10.52 -0.17 -10.96
C MET A 163 -10.23 -1.57 -11.50
N ILE A 164 -10.83 -2.61 -10.88
CA ILE A 164 -10.71 -4.00 -11.35
C ILE A 164 -11.26 -4.14 -12.77
N TYR A 165 -12.39 -3.53 -13.08
CA TYR A 165 -12.98 -3.54 -14.42
C TYR A 165 -12.03 -2.93 -15.46
N GLU A 166 -11.48 -1.75 -15.21
CA GLU A 166 -10.56 -1.08 -16.15
C GLU A 166 -9.27 -1.88 -16.39
N LEU A 167 -8.82 -2.65 -15.39
CA LEU A 167 -7.68 -3.55 -15.55
C LEU A 167 -8.05 -4.83 -16.31
N TYR A 168 -9.12 -5.52 -15.91
CA TYR A 168 -9.40 -6.87 -16.41
C TYR A 168 -10.11 -6.89 -17.77
N MET A 169 -10.97 -5.91 -18.03
CA MET A 169 -11.85 -5.86 -19.21
C MET A 169 -11.81 -4.50 -19.94
N GLY A 170 -11.19 -3.48 -19.36
CA GLY A 170 -11.08 -2.14 -19.95
C GLY A 170 -9.73 -1.86 -20.60
N GLU A 171 -9.24 -0.62 -20.44
CA GLU A 171 -8.04 -0.13 -21.10
C GLU A 171 -6.76 -0.89 -20.71
N GLY A 172 -6.69 -1.43 -19.49
CA GLY A 172 -5.53 -2.20 -19.03
C GLY A 172 -5.33 -3.51 -19.78
N LYS A 173 -6.42 -4.23 -20.07
CA LYS A 173 -6.39 -5.47 -20.87
C LYS A 173 -5.89 -5.21 -22.29
N ALA A 174 -6.38 -4.13 -22.91
CA ALA A 174 -5.93 -3.71 -24.23
C ALA A 174 -4.44 -3.36 -24.23
N ALA A 175 -3.99 -2.63 -23.20
CA ALA A 175 -2.61 -2.17 -23.05
C ALA A 175 -1.57 -3.28 -22.93
N VAL A 176 -1.90 -4.39 -22.25
CA VAL A 176 -0.94 -5.47 -21.97
C VAL A 176 -0.83 -6.49 -23.11
N SER A 177 -1.83 -6.55 -23.99
CA SER A 177 -1.94 -7.57 -25.06
C SER A 177 -0.76 -7.58 -26.05
N THR A 178 -0.08 -6.45 -26.24
CA THR A 178 1.07 -6.29 -27.14
C THR A 178 2.40 -6.12 -26.40
N ALA A 179 2.40 -6.29 -25.07
CA ALA A 179 3.55 -6.03 -24.24
C ALA A 179 4.52 -7.22 -24.19
N SER A 180 5.79 -6.95 -23.83
CA SER A 180 6.78 -8.01 -23.62
C SER A 180 6.33 -9.04 -22.55
N PRO A 181 6.85 -10.28 -22.56
CA PRO A 181 6.52 -11.28 -21.54
C PRO A 181 6.78 -10.80 -20.10
N ALA A 182 7.86 -10.03 -19.88
CA ALA A 182 8.17 -9.45 -18.58
C ALA A 182 7.13 -8.43 -18.13
N VAL A 183 6.68 -7.55 -19.04
CA VAL A 183 5.62 -6.57 -18.75
C VAL A 183 4.28 -7.27 -18.50
N ASN A 184 3.96 -8.31 -19.28
CA ASN A 184 2.77 -9.14 -19.04
C ASN A 184 2.81 -9.81 -17.65
N SER A 185 3.96 -10.37 -17.27
CA SER A 185 4.13 -10.97 -15.94
C SER A 185 3.97 -9.94 -14.82
N ALA A 186 4.58 -8.76 -14.94
CA ALA A 186 4.43 -7.68 -13.96
C ALA A 186 2.98 -7.20 -13.86
N TYR A 187 2.34 -6.95 -15.01
CA TYR A 187 0.95 -6.51 -15.07
C TYR A 187 -0.01 -7.51 -14.41
N ASN A 188 0.09 -8.79 -14.74
CA ASN A 188 -0.76 -9.83 -14.16
C ASN A 188 -0.54 -9.96 -12.66
N ALA A 189 0.70 -9.89 -12.19
CA ALA A 189 1.01 -9.97 -10.77
C ALA A 189 0.44 -8.77 -9.99
N MET A 190 0.57 -7.54 -10.53
CA MET A 190 -0.04 -6.35 -9.93
C MET A 190 -1.57 -6.40 -9.95
N MET A 191 -2.17 -6.90 -11.03
CA MET A 191 -3.62 -7.09 -11.14
C MET A 191 -4.12 -8.06 -10.06
N MET A 192 -3.39 -9.16 -9.81
CA MET A 192 -3.72 -10.07 -8.72
C MET A 192 -3.62 -9.43 -7.33
N ILE A 193 -2.72 -8.47 -7.14
CA ILE A 193 -2.66 -7.68 -5.90
C ILE A 193 -3.89 -6.78 -5.75
N ILE A 194 -4.31 -6.07 -6.79
CA ILE A 194 -5.53 -5.24 -6.72
C ILE A 194 -6.78 -6.09 -6.50
N VAL A 195 -6.83 -7.32 -7.01
CA VAL A 195 -8.01 -8.18 -6.83
C VAL A 195 -7.98 -8.90 -5.48
N VAL A 196 -6.90 -9.62 -5.18
CA VAL A 196 -6.83 -10.51 -4.02
C VAL A 196 -6.19 -9.83 -2.82
N GLY A 197 -5.07 -9.13 -3.04
CA GLY A 197 -4.37 -8.42 -1.98
C GLY A 197 -5.21 -7.30 -1.38
N TRP A 198 -5.83 -6.46 -2.23
CA TRP A 198 -6.64 -5.33 -1.75
C TRP A 198 -7.97 -5.76 -1.16
N ALA A 199 -8.45 -6.99 -1.40
CA ALA A 199 -9.67 -7.51 -0.78
C ALA A 199 -9.58 -7.56 0.76
N ILE A 200 -8.37 -7.56 1.31
CA ILE A 200 -8.14 -7.53 2.75
C ILE A 200 -8.64 -6.20 3.35
N TYR A 201 -8.56 -5.07 2.64
CA TYR A 201 -9.05 -3.77 3.13
C TYR A 201 -10.58 -3.73 3.32
N PRO A 202 -11.44 -3.98 2.32
CA PRO A 202 -12.87 -4.00 2.54
C PRO A 202 -13.30 -5.12 3.50
N ALA A 203 -12.55 -6.23 3.59
CA ALA A 203 -12.77 -7.23 4.63
C ALA A 203 -12.51 -6.66 6.03
N GLY A 204 -11.46 -5.85 6.21
CA GLY A 204 -11.17 -5.14 7.46
C GLY A 204 -12.28 -4.16 7.83
N TYR A 205 -12.74 -3.36 6.86
CA TYR A 205 -13.88 -2.45 7.05
C TYR A 205 -15.12 -3.22 7.50
N ALA A 206 -15.48 -4.29 6.78
CA ALA A 206 -16.64 -5.11 7.10
C ALA A 206 -16.51 -5.74 8.50
N ALA A 207 -15.32 -6.21 8.87
CA ALA A 207 -15.05 -6.77 10.19
C ALA A 207 -15.13 -5.74 11.33
N GLY A 208 -14.80 -4.48 11.05
CA GLY A 208 -14.91 -3.38 12.02
C GLY A 208 -16.33 -2.87 12.20
N TYR A 209 -17.09 -2.73 11.11
CA TYR A 209 -18.32 -1.93 11.06
C TYR A 209 -19.59 -2.66 10.63
N LEU A 210 -19.51 -3.84 9.99
CA LEU A 210 -20.65 -4.49 9.32
C LEU A 210 -20.99 -5.91 9.84
N MET A 211 -20.29 -6.42 10.85
CA MET A 211 -20.51 -7.77 11.39
C MET A 211 -21.68 -7.88 12.39
N GLY A 212 -22.38 -6.78 12.69
CA GLY A 212 -23.45 -6.74 13.69
C GLY A 212 -22.93 -6.73 15.14
N GLY A 213 -23.77 -6.28 16.05
CA GLY A 213 -23.42 -6.02 17.45
C GLY A 213 -23.43 -4.53 17.80
N GLU A 214 -23.32 -4.23 19.09
CA GLU A 214 -23.18 -2.86 19.58
C GLU A 214 -21.71 -2.43 19.49
N GLY A 215 -21.42 -1.33 18.79
CA GLY A 215 -20.09 -0.73 18.71
C GLY A 215 -19.26 -1.14 17.48
N VAL A 216 -18.00 -0.69 17.47
CA VAL A 216 -17.02 -0.92 16.40
C VAL A 216 -15.97 -1.92 16.90
N TYR A 217 -15.70 -2.97 16.13
CA TYR A 217 -14.65 -3.94 16.46
C TYR A 217 -13.26 -3.43 16.05
N ALA A 218 -12.80 -2.39 16.74
CA ALA A 218 -11.55 -1.68 16.44
C ALA A 218 -10.31 -2.61 16.38
N SER A 219 -10.26 -3.65 17.22
CA SER A 219 -9.15 -4.61 17.18
C SER A 219 -9.09 -5.38 15.86
N ASN A 220 -10.24 -5.90 15.39
CA ASN A 220 -10.33 -6.63 14.13
C ASN A 220 -9.98 -5.72 12.94
N LEU A 221 -10.53 -4.50 12.93
CA LEU A 221 -10.27 -3.49 11.92
C LEU A 221 -8.77 -3.23 11.76
N ASN A 222 -8.09 -2.88 12.86
CA ASN A 222 -6.67 -2.51 12.82
C ASN A 222 -5.77 -3.71 12.53
N LEU A 223 -6.06 -4.90 13.06
CA LEU A 223 -5.30 -6.11 12.74
C LEU A 223 -5.37 -6.43 11.24
N ILE A 224 -6.55 -6.34 10.65
CA ILE A 224 -6.76 -6.63 9.23
C ILE A 224 -6.13 -5.54 8.36
N TYR A 225 -6.26 -4.26 8.71
CA TYR A 225 -5.57 -3.17 8.00
C TYR A 225 -4.05 -3.26 8.07
N ASN A 226 -3.51 -3.66 9.23
CA ASN A 226 -2.07 -3.89 9.38
C ASN A 226 -1.59 -5.04 8.48
N LEU A 227 -2.34 -6.15 8.45
CA LEU A 227 -2.06 -7.25 7.53
C LEU A 227 -2.17 -6.80 6.06
N ALA A 228 -3.20 -6.02 5.72
CA ALA A 228 -3.42 -5.53 4.38
C ALA A 228 -2.26 -4.66 3.90
N ASP A 229 -1.78 -3.71 4.71
CA ASP A 229 -0.64 -2.86 4.36
C ASP A 229 0.64 -3.70 4.21
N PHE A 230 0.90 -4.63 5.14
CA PHE A 230 2.06 -5.51 5.06
C PHE A 230 2.08 -6.28 3.74
N VAL A 231 0.96 -6.92 3.37
CA VAL A 231 0.82 -7.64 2.10
C VAL A 231 0.95 -6.69 0.92
N ASN A 232 0.19 -5.61 0.88
CA ASN A 232 0.01 -4.82 -0.34
C ASN A 232 1.09 -3.77 -0.57
N LYS A 233 1.91 -3.43 0.43
CA LYS A 233 3.06 -2.51 0.25
C LYS A 233 4.36 -3.29 0.12
N ILE A 234 4.59 -4.29 0.98
CA ILE A 234 5.85 -5.06 0.98
C ILE A 234 5.83 -6.13 -0.12
N LEU A 235 4.83 -7.03 -0.16
CA LEU A 235 4.81 -8.09 -1.18
C LEU A 235 4.63 -7.51 -2.59
N PHE A 236 3.91 -6.40 -2.74
CA PHE A 236 3.80 -5.66 -4.00
C PHE A 236 5.17 -5.23 -4.52
N GLY A 237 5.96 -4.54 -3.70
CA GLY A 237 7.30 -4.13 -4.11
C GLY A 237 8.23 -5.33 -4.36
N LEU A 238 8.10 -6.41 -3.57
CA LEU A 238 8.90 -7.63 -3.76
C LEU A 238 8.58 -8.35 -5.08
N ILE A 239 7.31 -8.35 -5.51
CA ILE A 239 6.91 -8.90 -6.81
C ILE A 239 7.54 -8.10 -7.95
N ILE A 240 7.50 -6.76 -7.88
CA ILE A 240 8.11 -5.89 -8.89
C ILE A 240 9.62 -6.09 -8.92
N TRP A 241 10.27 -6.10 -7.76
CA TRP A 241 11.69 -6.38 -7.62
C TRP A 241 12.06 -7.74 -8.23
N ASN A 242 11.29 -8.80 -7.94
CA ASN A 242 11.59 -10.13 -8.46
C ASN A 242 11.53 -10.19 -9.99
N VAL A 243 10.52 -9.55 -10.60
CA VAL A 243 10.41 -9.46 -12.07
C VAL A 243 11.54 -8.60 -12.64
N ALA A 244 11.84 -7.47 -12.01
CA ALA A 244 12.87 -6.54 -12.44
C ALA A 244 14.26 -7.17 -12.43
N VAL A 245 14.64 -7.88 -11.36
CA VAL A 245 15.93 -8.57 -11.25
C VAL A 245 16.06 -9.65 -12.32
N LYS A 246 15.04 -10.49 -12.50
CA LYS A 246 15.04 -11.55 -13.52
C LYS A 246 15.14 -11.01 -14.94
N GLU A 247 14.44 -9.90 -15.25
CA GLU A 247 14.54 -9.30 -16.59
C GLU A 247 15.89 -8.62 -16.80
N SER A 248 16.44 -7.97 -15.76
CA SER A 248 17.73 -7.29 -15.82
C SER A 248 18.90 -8.25 -15.96
N SER A 249 18.81 -9.47 -15.39
CA SER A 249 19.83 -10.51 -15.56
C SER A 249 19.81 -11.17 -16.95
N ASN A 250 18.71 -11.03 -17.68
CA ASN A 250 18.52 -11.62 -19.01
C ASN A 250 18.82 -10.64 -20.15
N ALA A 251 19.13 -9.38 -19.84
CA ALA A 251 19.43 -8.31 -20.78
C ALA A 251 20.95 -8.09 -20.93
#